data_AF-A0A559KPY5-F1
#
_entry.id   AF-A0A559KPY5-F1
#
_cell.length_a   1.000
_cell.length_b   1.000
_cell.length_c   1.000
_cell.angle_alpha   90.00
_cell.angle_beta   90.00
_cell.angle_gamma   90.00
#
_symmetry.space_group_name_H-M   'P 1'
#
loop_
_entity.id
_entity.type
_entity.pdbx_description
1 polymer ?
#
loop_
_entity_poly.entity_id
_entity_poly.type
_entity_poly.pdbx_seq_one_letter_code
_entity_poly.pdbx_strand_id
1 'polypeptide(L)'
;MELDPELLRYAAGRPDSYSPRGASGSIIVDDAQECLVKSGEVMQSGLKAEQMLQVGEILNWQQEKSGLEGQDRERLASWLADGFVVYEGVGVSVTDLAAGNAILEIAKDRNVGVSIANF
;
A
#
# COMPACT_ATOMS: atom_id res chain seq x y z
N MET A 1 -18.82 0.12 0.23
CA MET A 1 -18.91 -0.87 -0.86
C MET A 1 -17.59 -1.62 -0.77
N GLU A 2 -17.62 -2.88 -0.38
CA GLU A 2 -16.42 -3.71 -0.28
C GLU A 2 -16.01 -4.18 -1.69
N LEU A 3 -14.72 -4.44 -1.87
CA LEU A 3 -14.20 -4.95 -3.14
C LEU A 3 -14.54 -6.44 -3.29
N ASP A 4 -14.88 -6.86 -4.52
CA ASP A 4 -15.08 -8.29 -4.79
C ASP A 4 -13.75 -9.05 -4.61
N PRO A 5 -13.68 -10.09 -3.76
CA PRO A 5 -12.47 -10.90 -3.59
C PRO A 5 -11.93 -11.52 -4.89
N GLU A 6 -12.79 -11.78 -5.88
CA GLU A 6 -12.36 -12.23 -7.21
C GLU A 6 -11.55 -11.19 -7.96
N LEU A 7 -11.78 -9.89 -7.71
CA LEU A 7 -10.99 -8.84 -8.35
C LEU A 7 -9.55 -8.84 -7.85
N LEU A 8 -9.34 -9.13 -6.56
CA LEU A 8 -8.01 -9.28 -5.97
C LEU A 8 -7.27 -10.48 -6.56
N ARG A 9 -7.96 -11.63 -6.65
CA ARG A 9 -7.43 -12.84 -7.32
C ARG A 9 -7.08 -12.55 -8.77
N TYR A 10 -7.99 -11.90 -9.48
CA TYR A 10 -7.81 -11.52 -10.86
C TYR A 10 -6.57 -10.65 -11.01
N ALA A 11 -6.47 -9.54 -10.26
CA ALA A 11 -5.35 -8.60 -10.33
C ALA A 11 -3.97 -9.26 -10.10
N ALA A 12 -3.85 -10.10 -9.06
CA ALA A 12 -2.61 -10.81 -8.75
C ALA A 12 -2.32 -12.00 -9.69
N GLY A 13 -3.34 -12.48 -10.43
CA GLY A 13 -3.23 -13.61 -11.35
C GLY A 13 -3.06 -13.22 -12.81
N ARG A 14 -3.08 -11.92 -13.15
CA ARG A 14 -2.94 -11.50 -14.54
C ARG A 14 -1.53 -11.81 -15.09
N PRO A 15 -1.39 -12.16 -16.38
CA PRO A 15 -0.08 -12.42 -17.00
C PRO A 15 0.87 -11.21 -17.01
N ASP A 16 0.32 -9.99 -16.96
CA ASP A 16 1.06 -8.73 -16.88
C ASP A 16 1.25 -8.24 -15.45
N SER A 17 0.80 -9.00 -14.43
CA SER A 17 1.05 -8.70 -13.02
C SER A 17 2.52 -8.95 -12.68
N TYR A 18 3.09 -8.12 -11.80
CA TYR A 18 4.49 -8.24 -11.41
C TYR A 18 4.63 -8.45 -9.90
N SER A 19 5.53 -9.34 -9.52
CA SER A 19 5.95 -9.54 -8.13
C SER A 19 7.48 -9.56 -8.03
N PRO A 20 8.11 -8.56 -7.38
CA PRO A 20 9.53 -8.60 -7.07
C PRO A 20 9.92 -9.71 -6.07
N ARG A 21 8.95 -10.38 -5.45
CA ARG A 21 9.15 -11.45 -4.47
C ARG A 21 9.03 -12.86 -5.07
N GLY A 22 8.92 -12.97 -6.39
CA GLY A 22 8.85 -14.25 -7.10
C GLY A 22 7.47 -14.92 -7.07
N ALA A 23 6.42 -14.23 -6.61
CA ALA A 23 5.05 -14.69 -6.80
C ALA A 23 4.59 -14.51 -8.26
N SER A 24 3.43 -15.08 -8.61
CA SER A 24 2.86 -14.95 -9.97
C SER A 24 2.46 -13.52 -10.35
N GLY A 25 2.30 -12.65 -9.35
CA GLY A 25 1.78 -11.30 -9.47
C GLY A 25 1.48 -10.76 -8.08
N SER A 26 1.00 -9.52 -7.99
CA SER A 26 0.75 -8.89 -6.70
C SER A 26 -0.37 -7.87 -6.73
N ILE A 27 -0.96 -7.64 -5.55
CA ILE A 27 -1.71 -6.42 -5.23
C ILE A 27 -0.84 -5.50 -4.39
N ILE A 28 -1.20 -4.22 -4.29
CA ILE A 28 -0.53 -3.26 -3.41
C ILE A 28 -1.36 -3.11 -2.13
N VAL A 29 -0.68 -3.03 -0.98
CA VAL A 29 -1.29 -2.83 0.33
C VAL A 29 -0.56 -1.78 1.15
N ASP A 30 -1.18 -1.25 2.20
CA ASP A 30 -0.47 -0.45 3.21
C ASP A 30 0.32 -1.35 4.17
N ASP A 31 -0.32 -2.39 4.71
CA ASP A 31 0.30 -3.40 5.58
C ASP A 31 -0.23 -4.80 5.24
N ALA A 32 0.68 -5.69 4.84
CA ALA A 32 0.30 -7.03 4.39
C ALA A 32 -0.26 -7.91 5.51
N GLN A 33 0.25 -7.79 6.74
CA GLN A 33 -0.21 -8.62 7.86
C GLN A 33 -1.57 -8.14 8.35
N GLU A 34 -1.76 -6.83 8.43
CA GLU A 34 -3.04 -6.25 8.82
C GLU A 34 -4.13 -6.55 7.78
N CYS A 35 -3.83 -6.46 6.47
CA CYS A 35 -4.77 -6.89 5.43
C CYS A 35 -5.20 -8.36 5.58
N LEU A 36 -4.27 -9.26 5.90
CA LEU A 36 -4.58 -10.68 6.10
C LEU A 36 -5.46 -10.97 7.33
N VAL A 37 -5.57 -10.03 8.27
CA VAL A 37 -6.33 -10.19 9.52
C VAL A 37 -7.63 -9.38 9.52
N LYS A 38 -7.62 -8.18 8.93
CA LYS A 38 -8.69 -7.19 9.06
C LYS A 38 -9.48 -6.96 7.77
N SER A 39 -8.89 -7.22 6.60
CA SER A 39 -9.60 -7.06 5.32
C SER A 39 -10.36 -8.35 4.97
N GLY A 40 -11.69 -8.26 5.01
CA GLY A 40 -12.60 -9.35 4.68
C GLY A 40 -12.41 -9.84 3.25
N GLU A 41 -12.20 -8.91 2.32
CA GLU A 41 -11.98 -9.17 0.90
C GLU A 41 -10.63 -9.86 0.65
N VAL A 42 -9.55 -9.41 1.32
CA VAL A 42 -8.23 -10.06 1.23
C VAL A 42 -8.29 -11.48 1.80
N MET A 43 -8.91 -11.67 2.97
CA MET A 43 -9.10 -13.00 3.55
C MET A 43 -9.88 -13.94 2.62
N GLN A 44 -10.99 -13.46 2.04
CA GLN A 44 -11.82 -14.23 1.11
C GLN A 44 -11.15 -14.44 -0.26
N SER A 45 -10.18 -13.60 -0.63
CA SER A 45 -9.44 -13.73 -1.90
C SER A 45 -8.53 -14.96 -1.90
N GLY A 46 -8.05 -15.40 -0.73
CA GLY A 46 -7.09 -16.48 -0.60
C GLY A 46 -5.65 -16.11 -0.97
N LEU A 47 -5.38 -14.83 -1.28
CA LEU A 47 -4.04 -14.32 -1.52
C LEU A 47 -3.12 -14.51 -0.32
N LYS A 48 -1.82 -14.66 -0.59
CA LYS A 48 -0.78 -14.81 0.43
C LYS A 48 0.07 -13.54 0.53
N ALA A 49 0.84 -13.41 1.61
CA ALA A 49 1.67 -12.22 1.86
C ALA A 49 2.70 -11.97 0.75
N GLU A 50 3.14 -13.03 0.06
CA GLU A 50 4.08 -12.95 -1.07
C GLU A 50 3.46 -12.30 -2.31
N GLN A 51 2.12 -12.31 -2.40
CA GLN A 51 1.34 -11.64 -3.45
C GLN A 51 0.91 -10.22 -3.04
N MET A 52 1.49 -9.66 -1.99
CA MET A 52 1.19 -8.33 -1.48
C MET A 52 2.48 -7.49 -1.44
N LEU A 53 2.44 -6.33 -2.10
CA LEU A 53 3.52 -5.35 -2.08
C LEU A 53 3.11 -4.16 -1.24
N GLN A 54 3.93 -3.80 -0.26
CA GLN A 54 3.61 -2.67 0.61
C GLN A 54 4.03 -1.37 -0.05
N VAL A 55 3.18 -0.34 0.03
CA VAL A 55 3.47 1.00 -0.52
C VAL A 55 4.82 1.54 -0.02
N GLY A 56 5.13 1.34 1.26
CA GLY A 56 6.41 1.77 1.84
C GLY A 56 7.63 1.11 1.20
N GLU A 57 7.53 -0.16 0.79
CA GLU A 57 8.62 -0.86 0.09
C GLU A 57 8.79 -0.33 -1.33
N ILE A 58 7.69 -0.12 -2.05
CA ILE A 58 7.68 0.46 -3.40
C ILE A 58 8.35 1.84 -3.38
N LEU A 59 7.99 2.69 -2.42
CA LEU A 59 8.59 4.02 -2.26
C LEU A 59 10.09 3.94 -1.94
N ASN A 60 10.52 3.00 -1.10
CA ASN A 60 11.94 2.77 -0.82
C ASN A 60 12.72 2.35 -2.09
N TRP A 61 12.14 1.47 -2.90
CA TRP A 61 12.73 1.02 -4.16
C TRP A 61 12.81 2.14 -5.21
N GLN A 62 11.79 2.99 -5.30
CA GLN A 62 11.79 4.17 -6.18
C GLN A 62 12.82 5.22 -5.75
N GLN A 63 13.09 5.36 -4.45
CA GLN A 63 14.07 6.32 -3.91
C GLN A 63 15.51 5.77 -3.86
N GLU A 64 15.77 4.61 -4.46
CA GLU A 64 17.08 3.93 -4.44
C GLU A 64 17.64 3.65 -3.04
N LYS A 65 16.76 3.57 -2.02
CA LYS A 65 17.21 3.41 -0.63
C LYS A 65 17.66 1.99 -0.30
N SER A 66 17.15 0.97 -0.99
CA SER A 66 17.60 -0.43 -0.90
C SER A 66 16.88 -1.36 -1.88
N GLY A 67 17.39 -2.57 -2.11
CA GLY A 67 16.57 -3.79 -2.33
C GLY A 67 16.22 -4.22 -3.76
N LEU A 68 15.89 -3.31 -4.68
CA LEU A 68 15.49 -3.65 -6.06
C LEU A 68 16.41 -2.96 -7.08
N GLU A 69 17.08 -3.73 -7.94
CA GLU A 69 18.09 -3.22 -8.87
C GLU A 69 17.79 -3.56 -10.34
N GLY A 70 18.39 -2.78 -11.24
CA GLY A 70 18.43 -3.04 -12.67
C GLY A 70 17.05 -3.30 -13.29
N GLN A 71 16.93 -4.44 -13.97
CA GLN A 71 15.75 -4.82 -14.75
C GLN A 71 14.49 -4.99 -13.88
N ASP A 72 14.62 -5.45 -12.64
CA ASP A 72 13.47 -5.66 -11.75
C ASP A 72 12.82 -4.33 -11.35
N ARG A 73 13.64 -3.29 -11.15
CA ARG A 73 13.15 -1.94 -10.89
C ARG A 73 12.44 -1.34 -12.10
N GLU A 74 12.99 -1.51 -13.29
CA GLU A 74 12.35 -1.07 -14.54
C GLU A 74 11.02 -1.77 -14.78
N ARG A 75 10.97 -3.09 -14.54
CA ARG A 75 9.73 -3.88 -14.63
C ARG A 75 8.69 -3.43 -13.61
N LEU A 76 9.08 -3.22 -12.35
CA LEU A 76 8.20 -2.69 -11.33
C LEU A 76 7.63 -1.32 -11.75
N ALA A 77 8.48 -0.41 -12.21
CA ALA A 77 8.06 0.92 -12.65
C ALA A 77 7.10 0.87 -13.84
N SER A 78 7.37 0.01 -14.84
CA SER A 78 6.48 -0.17 -15.99
C SER A 78 5.14 -0.79 -15.59
N TRP A 79 5.13 -1.81 -14.73
CA TRP A 79 3.89 -2.40 -14.24
C TRP A 79 3.06 -1.42 -13.42
N LEU A 80 3.69 -0.60 -12.57
CA LEU A 80 3.00 0.44 -11.81
C LEU A 80 2.40 1.54 -12.69
N ALA A 81 3.05 1.86 -13.82
CA ALA A 81 2.60 2.91 -14.73
C ALA A 81 1.50 2.45 -15.68
N ASP A 82 1.64 1.26 -16.26
CA ASP A 82 0.82 0.80 -17.39
C ASP A 82 -0.03 -0.46 -17.07
N GLY A 83 0.22 -1.11 -15.94
CA GLY A 83 -0.43 -2.36 -15.56
C GLY A 83 -1.80 -2.18 -14.91
N PHE A 84 -2.51 -3.30 -14.76
CA PHE A 84 -3.72 -3.35 -13.93
C PHE A 84 -3.32 -3.52 -12.45
N VAL A 85 -3.33 -2.41 -11.72
CA VAL A 85 -2.90 -2.36 -10.32
C VAL A 85 -4.10 -2.14 -9.41
N VAL A 86 -4.21 -2.97 -8.37
CA VAL A 86 -5.18 -2.78 -7.28
C VAL A 86 -4.41 -2.43 -6.02
N TYR A 87 -4.84 -1.37 -5.35
CA TYR A 87 -4.41 -1.00 -4.01
C TYR A 87 -5.54 -1.25 -3.03
N GLU A 88 -5.26 -2.00 -1.97
CA GLU A 88 -6.17 -2.26 -0.86
C GLU A 88 -5.54 -1.74 0.44
N GLY A 89 -6.24 -0.83 1.14
CA GLY A 89 -5.70 -0.16 2.32
C GLY A 89 -6.58 -0.41 3.54
N VAL A 90 -6.06 -1.11 4.53
CA VAL A 90 -6.82 -1.46 5.74
C VAL A 90 -6.79 -0.37 6.81
N GLY A 91 -5.88 0.59 6.66
CA GLY A 91 -5.67 1.68 7.60
C GLY A 91 -4.67 1.28 8.67
N VAL A 92 -3.54 1.98 8.68
CA VAL A 92 -2.52 1.88 9.72
C VAL A 92 -2.48 3.15 10.56
N SER A 93 -2.10 3.03 11.84
CA SER A 93 -2.04 4.16 12.78
C SER A 93 -1.13 5.31 12.31
N VAL A 94 -0.13 5.00 11.48
CA VAL A 94 0.78 5.99 10.89
C VAL A 94 0.04 6.96 9.97
N THR A 95 -1.01 6.51 9.27
CA THR A 95 -1.82 7.36 8.39
C THR A 95 -2.54 8.43 9.20
N ASP A 96 -3.18 8.04 10.31
CA ASP A 96 -3.88 8.97 11.20
C ASP A 96 -2.91 9.96 11.87
N LEU A 97 -1.74 9.47 12.30
CA LEU A 97 -0.71 10.32 12.90
C LEU A 97 -0.17 11.36 11.90
N ALA A 98 0.13 10.95 10.68
CA ALA A 98 0.63 11.84 9.63
C ALA A 98 -0.43 12.90 9.26
N ALA A 99 -1.68 12.49 9.08
CA ALA A 99 -2.78 13.41 8.82
C ALA A 99 -3.02 14.37 10.00
N GLY A 100 -3.00 13.86 11.23
CA GLY A 100 -3.13 14.66 12.44
C GLY A 100 -2.07 15.75 12.55
N ASN A 101 -0.80 15.40 12.32
CA ASN A 101 0.29 16.37 12.34
C ASN A 101 0.11 17.47 11.27
N ALA A 102 -0.25 17.10 10.04
CA ALA A 102 -0.51 18.08 8.98
C ALA A 102 -1.69 19.00 9.31
N ILE A 103 -2.76 18.47 9.92
CA ILE A 103 -3.89 19.27 10.38
C ILE A 103 -3.46 20.26 11.47
N LEU A 104 -2.62 19.83 12.42
CA LEU A 104 -2.09 20.71 13.47
C LEU A 104 -1.24 21.85 12.90
N GLU A 105 -0.40 21.57 11.89
CA GLU A 105 0.38 22.60 11.19
C GLU A 105 -0.55 23.62 10.51
N ILE A 106 -1.55 23.17 9.77
CA ILE A 106 -2.54 24.05 9.12
C ILE A 106 -3.32 24.87 10.15
N ALA A 107 -3.71 24.26 11.27
CA ALA A 107 -4.45 24.93 12.34
C ALA A 107 -3.60 26.06 12.96
N LYS A 108 -2.31 25.80 13.18
CA LYS A 108 -1.35 26.81 13.65
C LYS A 108 -1.21 27.96 12.66
N ASP A 109 -1.05 27.67 11.38
CA ASP A 109 -0.90 28.68 10.32
C ASP A 109 -2.17 29.53 10.14
N ARG A 110 -3.35 28.94 10.35
CA ARG A 110 -4.64 29.63 10.26
C ARG A 110 -5.11 30.25 11.57
N ASN A 111 -4.36 30.10 12.65
CA ASN A 111 -4.73 30.52 14.00
C ASN A 111 -6.11 29.99 14.45
N VAL A 112 -6.36 28.69 14.18
CA VAL A 112 -7.59 27.98 14.56
C VAL A 112 -7.27 26.93 15.62
N GLY A 113 -8.14 26.79 16.61
CA GLY A 113 -8.02 25.80 17.68
C GLY A 113 -7.60 26.40 19.03
N VAL A 114 -7.45 25.54 20.04
CA VAL A 114 -7.05 25.92 21.40
C VAL A 114 -5.95 24.97 21.85
N SER A 115 -4.83 25.52 22.33
CA SER A 115 -3.78 24.73 22.95
C SER A 115 -4.13 24.46 24.42
N ILE A 116 -4.17 23.19 24.81
CA ILE A 116 -4.36 22.78 26.21
C ILE A 116 -3.01 22.28 26.73
N ALA A 117 -2.46 22.93 27.75
CA ALA A 117 -1.17 22.56 28.30
C ALA A 117 -1.28 21.35 29.23
N ASN A 118 -0.31 20.42 29.14
CA ASN A 118 -0.15 19.25 30.02
C ASN A 118 -1.25 18.17 29.92
N PHE A 119 -1.70 17.85 28.70
CA PHE A 119 -2.64 16.76 28.42
C PHE A 119 -2.03 15.74 27.46
#